data_AF-A0AAJ8M7Y5-F1
#
_entry.id   AF-A0AAJ8M7Y5-F1
#
_cell.length_a   1.000
_cell.length_b   1.000
_cell.length_c   1.000
_cell.angle_alpha   90.00
_cell.angle_beta   90.00
_cell.angle_gamma   90.00
#
_symmetry.space_group_name_H-M   'P 1'
#
loop_
_entity.id
_entity.type
_entity.pdbx_description
1 polymer ?
#
loop_
_entity_poly.entity_id
_entity_poly.type
_entity_poly.pdbx_seq_one_letter_code
_entity_poly.pdbx_strand_id
1 'polypeptide(L)'
;MSLAVATLNQNRKSLINSLSQIKSVGRIMGGNHANFVLCEILDDQGKPSNPKAVEVYKTMAESRGVVVRFRGSERGCEGCLRITVGTEEECQEAARQIAALLE
;
A
#
# COMPACT_ATOMS: atom_id res chain seq x y z
N MET A 1 12.97 17.61 15.05
CA MET A 1 12.51 16.32 14.48
C MET A 1 13.71 15.38 14.47
N SER A 2 13.58 14.14 14.96
CA SER A 2 14.72 13.21 14.96
C SER A 2 15.06 12.75 13.54
N LEU A 3 16.32 12.37 13.31
CA LEU A 3 16.78 11.84 12.02
C LEU A 3 15.94 10.64 11.57
N ALA A 4 15.64 9.70 12.47
CA ALA A 4 14.82 8.53 12.18
C ALA A 4 13.41 8.89 11.69
N VAL A 5 12.77 9.91 12.29
CA VAL A 5 11.45 10.37 11.86
C VAL A 5 11.53 11.07 10.49
N ALA A 6 12.60 11.83 10.24
CA ALA A 6 12.82 12.45 8.93
C ALA A 6 12.99 11.40 7.83
N THR A 7 13.78 10.34 8.07
CA THR A 7 13.96 9.21 7.15
C THR A 7 12.64 8.51 6.85
N LEU A 8 11.85 8.14 7.87
CA LEU A 8 10.55 7.50 7.65
C LEU A 8 9.58 8.41 6.88
N ASN A 9 9.61 9.72 7.13
CA ASN A 9 8.80 10.66 6.36
C ASN A 9 9.21 10.72 4.88
N GLN A 10 10.51 10.63 4.58
CA GLN A 10 11.00 10.58 3.21
C GLN A 10 10.61 9.27 2.53
N ASN A 11 10.84 8.12 3.18
CA ASN A 11 10.48 6.81 2.64
C ASN A 11 8.97 6.70 2.39
N ARG A 12 8.15 7.27 3.28
CA ARG A 12 6.69 7.33 3.11
C ARG A 12 6.31 8.12 1.87
N LYS A 13 6.96 9.27 1.60
CA LYS A 13 6.70 10.05 0.38
C LYS A 13 7.06 9.25 -0.87
N SER A 14 8.22 8.59 -0.87
CA SER A 14 8.64 7.73 -1.98
C SER A 14 7.62 6.60 -2.22
N LEU A 15 7.18 5.91 -1.16
CA LEU A 15 6.17 4.85 -1.25
C LEU A 15 4.84 5.36 -1.83
N ILE A 16 4.34 6.52 -1.35
CA ILE A 16 3.11 7.13 -1.86
C ILE A 16 3.25 7.44 -3.36
N ASN A 17 4.36 8.03 -3.77
CA ASN A 17 4.62 8.37 -5.17
C ASN A 17 4.65 7.12 -6.05
N SER A 18 5.30 6.03 -5.60
CA SER A 18 5.33 4.77 -6.36
C SER A 18 3.95 4.14 -6.47
N LEU A 19 3.19 4.07 -5.37
CA LEU A 19 1.84 3.51 -5.37
C LEU A 19 0.88 4.33 -6.25
N SER A 20 1.02 5.66 -6.28
CA SER A 20 0.15 6.53 -7.07
C SER A 20 0.35 6.41 -8.58
N GLN A 21 1.43 5.76 -9.05
CA GLN A 21 1.64 5.48 -10.47
C GLN A 21 0.90 4.21 -10.93
N ILE A 22 0.42 3.38 -10.00
CA ILE A 22 -0.24 2.11 -10.32
C ILE A 22 -1.71 2.40 -10.63
N LYS A 23 -2.15 2.14 -11.87
CA LYS A 23 -3.51 2.46 -12.35
C LYS A 23 -4.62 1.83 -11.49
N SER A 24 -4.40 0.60 -11.02
CA SER A 24 -5.36 -0.14 -10.19
C SER A 24 -5.25 0.21 -8.70
N VAL A 25 -4.51 1.26 -8.33
CA VAL A 25 -4.47 1.82 -6.98
C VAL A 25 -5.28 3.10 -6.94
N GLY A 26 -6.21 3.18 -5.99
CA GLY A 26 -7.12 4.30 -5.80
C GLY A 26 -6.61 5.32 -4.81
N ARG A 27 -7.49 5.76 -3.90
CA ARG A 27 -7.13 6.78 -2.92
C ARG A 27 -6.03 6.26 -1.99
N ILE A 28 -5.08 7.13 -1.72
CA ILE A 28 -4.02 6.91 -0.74
C ILE A 28 -4.33 7.75 0.50
N MET A 29 -4.52 7.07 1.63
CA MET A 29 -4.83 7.64 2.94
C MET A 29 -3.65 7.42 3.89
N GLY A 30 -3.46 8.29 4.87
CA GLY A 30 -2.35 8.15 5.86
C GLY A 30 -1.05 8.88 5.50
N GLY A 31 -1.06 9.77 4.49
CA GLY A 31 0.06 10.65 4.16
C GLY A 31 0.43 11.69 5.24
N ASN A 32 -0.33 11.78 6.33
CA ASN A 32 -0.23 12.90 7.28
C ASN A 32 0.79 12.60 8.40
N HIS A 33 0.45 11.79 9.41
CA HIS A 33 1.31 11.59 10.60
C HIS A 33 1.33 10.13 11.10
N ALA A 34 1.83 9.19 10.30
CA ALA A 34 2.01 7.79 10.70
C ALA A 34 3.17 7.11 9.95
N ASN A 35 3.63 5.97 10.46
CA ASN A 35 4.61 5.08 9.82
C ASN A 35 3.94 4.02 8.92
N PHE A 36 2.79 4.35 8.33
CA PHE A 36 2.10 3.49 7.39
C PHE A 36 1.32 4.31 6.37
N VAL A 37 0.93 3.66 5.28
CA VAL A 37 0.07 4.18 4.22
C VAL A 37 -1.10 3.22 4.06
N LEU A 38 -2.29 3.75 3.83
CA LEU A 38 -3.48 3.02 3.38
C LEU A 38 -3.67 3.30 1.89
N CYS A 39 -3.86 2.28 1.08
CA CYS A 39 -4.20 2.47 -0.33
C CYS A 39 -5.37 1.58 -0.72
N GLU A 40 -6.26 2.09 -1.56
CA GLU A 40 -7.36 1.32 -2.15
C GLU A 40 -6.85 0.50 -3.34
N ILE A 41 -7.31 -0.75 -3.43
CA ILE A 41 -7.15 -1.59 -4.62
C ILE A 41 -8.45 -1.52 -5.41
N LEU A 42 -8.34 -1.16 -6.68
CA LEU A 42 -9.45 -0.94 -7.57
C LEU A 42 -9.72 -2.15 -8.47
N ASP A 43 -10.99 -2.48 -8.67
CA ASP A 43 -11.44 -3.39 -9.73
C ASP A 43 -11.26 -2.79 -11.13
N ASP A 44 -11.68 -3.55 -12.13
CA ASP A 44 -11.54 -3.16 -13.55
C ASP A 44 -12.48 -2.00 -13.93
N GLN A 45 -13.46 -1.69 -13.09
CA GLN A 45 -14.32 -0.50 -13.21
C GLN A 45 -13.74 0.73 -12.49
N GLY A 46 -12.57 0.60 -11.86
CA GLY A 46 -11.94 1.67 -11.09
C GLY A 46 -12.58 1.91 -9.72
N LYS A 47 -13.33 0.95 -9.17
CA LYS A 47 -13.96 1.05 -7.85
C LYS A 47 -13.18 0.23 -6.81
N PRO A 48 -13.08 0.69 -5.56
CA PRO A 48 -12.43 -0.10 -4.50
C PRO A 48 -13.08 -1.49 -4.37
N SER A 49 -12.25 -2.53 -4.29
CA SER A 49 -12.73 -3.92 -4.31
C SER A 49 -12.08 -4.77 -3.22
N ASN A 50 -12.89 -5.22 -2.28
CA ASN A 50 -12.46 -6.14 -1.22
C ASN A 50 -11.92 -7.48 -1.77
N PRO A 51 -12.60 -8.16 -2.72
CA PRO A 51 -12.06 -9.40 -3.30
C PRO A 51 -10.66 -9.24 -3.87
N LYS A 52 -10.42 -8.20 -4.68
CA LYS A 52 -9.12 -7.93 -5.31
C LYS A 52 -8.06 -7.54 -4.27
N ALA A 53 -8.42 -6.73 -3.27
CA ALA A 53 -7.52 -6.41 -2.17
C ALA A 53 -7.13 -7.64 -1.34
N VAL A 54 -8.07 -8.55 -1.06
CA VAL A 54 -7.79 -9.82 -0.36
C VAL A 54 -6.86 -10.71 -1.17
N GLU A 55 -7.05 -10.79 -2.48
CA GLU A 55 -6.17 -11.55 -3.38
C GLU A 55 -4.73 -11.01 -3.36
N VAL A 56 -4.57 -9.69 -3.51
CA VAL A 56 -3.25 -9.03 -3.41
C VAL A 56 -2.63 -9.30 -2.04
N TYR A 57 -3.39 -9.13 -0.96
CA TYR A 57 -2.92 -9.37 0.41
C TYR A 57 -2.41 -10.82 0.59
N LYS A 58 -3.20 -11.81 0.20
CA LYS A 58 -2.83 -13.23 0.33
C LYS A 58 -1.59 -13.55 -0.49
N THR A 59 -1.56 -13.12 -1.74
CA THR A 59 -0.44 -13.37 -2.64
C THR A 59 0.86 -12.72 -2.15
N MET A 60 0.77 -11.50 -1.62
CA MET A 60 1.89 -10.80 -1.01
C MET A 60 2.44 -11.54 0.22
N ALA A 61 1.55 -12.03 1.09
CA ALA A 61 1.91 -12.73 2.31
C ALA A 61 2.48 -14.14 2.06
N GLU A 62 1.89 -14.89 1.14
CA GLU A 62 2.21 -16.30 0.90
C GLU A 62 3.43 -16.48 -0.02
N SER A 63 3.55 -15.65 -1.07
CA SER A 63 4.49 -15.93 -2.16
C SER A 63 5.62 -14.92 -2.28
N ARG A 64 5.48 -13.72 -1.70
CA ARG A 64 6.42 -12.61 -1.94
C ARG A 64 7.13 -12.09 -0.70
N GLY A 65 6.81 -12.62 0.49
CA GLY A 65 7.50 -12.26 1.74
C GLY A 65 7.27 -10.82 2.21
N VAL A 66 6.38 -10.07 1.56
CA VAL A 66 6.06 -8.67 1.91
C VAL A 66 4.73 -8.65 2.65
N VAL A 67 4.76 -8.35 3.95
CA VAL A 67 3.56 -8.37 4.79
C VAL A 67 2.82 -7.04 4.72
N VAL A 68 1.72 -7.01 3.97
CA VAL A 68 0.70 -5.96 4.03
C VAL A 68 -0.49 -6.44 4.85
N ARG A 69 -1.34 -5.51 5.28
CA ARG A 69 -2.55 -5.86 6.07
C ARG A 69 -3.80 -5.42 5.33
N PHE A 70 -4.71 -6.36 5.11
CA PHE A 70 -6.04 -6.05 4.60
C PHE A 70 -6.85 -5.24 5.62
N ARG A 71 -7.52 -4.20 5.14
CA ARG A 71 -8.37 -3.29 5.92
C ARG A 71 -9.76 -3.06 5.30
N GLY A 72 -10.15 -3.91 4.35
CA GLY A 72 -11.47 -3.81 3.70
C GLY A 72 -12.67 -4.10 4.59
N SER A 73 -12.45 -4.66 5.78
CA SER A 73 -13.50 -4.94 6.76
C SER A 73 -13.81 -3.74 7.67
N GLU A 74 -12.93 -2.73 7.74
CA GLU A 74 -13.21 -1.52 8.51
C GLU A 74 -14.12 -0.55 7.73
N ARG A 75 -15.00 0.15 8.46
CA ARG A 75 -15.92 1.13 7.86
C ARG A 75 -15.15 2.22 7.12
N GLY A 76 -15.45 2.39 5.83
CA GLY A 76 -14.82 3.39 4.97
C GLY A 76 -13.46 2.98 4.40
N CYS A 77 -13.05 1.73 4.60
CA CYS A 77 -11.77 1.20 4.11
C CYS A 77 -11.96 0.12 3.03
N GLU A 78 -13.08 0.10 2.29
CA GLU A 78 -13.30 -0.85 1.21
C GLU A 78 -12.11 -0.88 0.24
N GLY A 79 -11.67 -2.08 -0.14
CA GLY A 79 -10.50 -2.32 -0.99
C GLY A 79 -9.17 -1.91 -0.36
N CYS A 80 -9.11 -1.51 0.91
CA CYS A 80 -7.87 -0.95 1.46
C CYS A 80 -6.84 -1.99 1.91
N LEU A 81 -5.59 -1.70 1.62
CA LEU A 81 -4.41 -2.33 2.20
C LEU A 81 -3.62 -1.32 3.03
N ARG A 82 -3.16 -1.73 4.21
CA ARG A 82 -2.24 -0.98 5.05
C ARG A 82 -0.81 -1.50 4.86
N ILE A 83 0.06 -0.61 4.40
CA ILE A 83 1.47 -0.86 4.13
C ILE A 83 2.29 -0.11 5.18
N THR A 84 3.17 -0.80 5.89
CA THR A 84 4.04 -0.15 6.89
C THR A 84 5.24 0.47 6.18
N VAL A 85 5.66 1.66 6.60
CA VAL A 85 6.84 2.34 6.05
C VAL A 85 8.06 1.85 6.81
N GLY A 86 8.96 1.17 6.09
CA GLY A 86 10.24 0.66 6.59
C GLY A 86 11.42 1.36 5.93
N THR A 87 12.40 0.58 5.49
CA THR A 87 13.51 1.11 4.68
C THR A 87 13.04 1.53 3.29
N GLU A 88 13.90 2.24 2.55
CA GLU A 88 13.56 2.66 1.19
C GLU A 88 13.42 1.45 0.26
N GLU A 89 14.31 0.47 0.39
CA GLU A 89 14.31 -0.78 -0.38
C GLU A 89 13.04 -1.59 -0.11
N GLU A 90 12.62 -1.72 1.15
CA GLU A 90 11.36 -2.39 1.52
C GLU A 90 10.14 -1.68 0.91
N CYS A 91 10.16 -0.36 0.86
CA CYS A 91 9.07 0.43 0.26
C CYS A 91 9.01 0.23 -1.26
N GLN A 92 10.17 0.25 -1.93
CA GLN A 92 10.27 0.00 -3.38
C GLN A 92 9.85 -1.44 -3.72
N GLU A 93 10.31 -2.41 -2.93
CA GLU A 93 9.95 -3.81 -3.07
C GLU A 93 8.43 -3.98 -2.98
N ALA A 94 7.80 -3.45 -1.93
CA ALA A 94 6.36 -3.52 -1.74
C ALA A 94 5.57 -2.89 -2.91
N ALA A 95 5.95 -1.68 -3.35
CA ALA A 95 5.26 -1.02 -4.46
C ALA A 95 5.39 -1.80 -5.77
N ARG A 96 6.58 -2.33 -6.07
CA ARG A 96 6.82 -3.15 -7.27
C ARG A 96 6.06 -4.47 -7.25
N GLN A 97 5.97 -5.14 -6.09
CA GLN A 97 5.19 -6.37 -5.98
C GLN A 97 3.68 -6.12 -6.13
N ILE A 98 3.18 -5.01 -5.58
CA ILE A 98 1.79 -4.60 -5.77
C ILE A 98 1.52 -4.27 -7.24
N ALA A 99 2.40 -3.53 -7.91
CA ALA A 99 2.27 -3.24 -9.34
C ALA A 99 2.20 -4.52 -10.17
N ALA A 100 3.13 -5.46 -9.95
CA ALA A 100 3.18 -6.73 -10.67
C ALA A 100 1.97 -7.66 -10.45
N LEU A 101 1.15 -7.42 -9.42
CA LEU A 101 -0.09 -8.15 -9.17
C LEU A 101 -1.33 -7.44 -9.72
N LEU A 102 -1.18 -6.18 -10.13
CA LEU A 102 -2.28 -5.28 -10.47
C LEU A 102 -2.24 -4.77 -11.93
N GLU A 103 -1.12 -5.00 -12.62
CA GLU A 103 -0.99 -4.99 -14.09
C GLU A 103 -1.60 -6.24 -14.70
#